data_AF-A0A024WZT4-F1
#
_entry.id   AF-A0A024WZT4-F1
#
_cell.length_a   1.000
_cell.length_b   1.000
_cell.length_c   1.000
_cell.angle_alpha   90.00
_cell.angle_beta   90.00
_cell.angle_gamma   90.00
#
_symmetry.space_group_name_H-M   'P 1'
#
loop_
_entity.id
_entity.type
_entity.pdbx_description
1 polymer ?
#
loop_
_entity_poly.entity_id
_entity_poly.type
_entity_poly.pdbx_seq_one_letter_code
_entity_poly.pdbx_strand_id
1 'polypeptide(L)'
;MGGGSGGGGSSQDAKHVLDEFGQQVHEQVKNDADNYSSQLKGDLSQATFDNEPKGPQTDKDPCKLLYEYHTNVTSGRGREHPCRTGTEKRFSDTKGAECDEKKIKDNKGKEGACAPYRRLNLCVRNLENINDYNNINNHTLLVDVCLAAKHEGAAISADHGKYQQTNSYSQICTMLARSFADIDSGKERYCDLNGYNCKETARGKKVFVKGVECHKCSVACDRFVKWIDNQKLEFEKQRNKYQNEIKKAEEKKEKSNGKINNIYEKDFYINLKEHYNDVKDFLGKLSKEQICQDSPKIEKQTASRVDFNNDVNTTFSHTTYCQACPWCGMQCTDNGTCTKKEDNSCSEKIRKKVYNDSNTTTIPVLTPEKGRSKILEKLKTFCKDGQKIKNDIWKCHYDDNGTDDQTDDSNDCVLGDWGNLTKEDKIMSYNAFFWKWVHDMLIDSIKWRDEHGRCINNKKETKCIGSCKKKCECFLKWVEKKQTEWGKIKEHFDKQKDIPYECYFTTLEGVLEKGVLLTSLQEAYGNANEIKHIKELLEKEEADGGDGAAAF
;
A
#
# COMPACT_ATOMS: atom_id res chain seq x y z
N MET A 1 36.54 8.16 41.38
CA MET A 1 36.62 6.81 40.81
C MET A 1 35.52 6.66 39.78
N GLY A 2 35.90 6.43 38.51
CA GLY A 2 35.06 5.80 37.48
C GLY A 2 33.85 6.57 36.92
N GLY A 3 34.08 7.68 36.20
CA GLY A 3 33.11 8.17 35.20
C GLY A 3 33.18 7.27 33.96
N GLY A 4 32.27 6.30 33.87
CA GLY A 4 32.18 5.37 32.75
C GLY A 4 31.66 6.09 31.51
N SER A 5 32.56 6.28 30.54
CA SER A 5 32.21 6.56 29.14
C SER A 5 31.41 5.38 28.60
N GLY A 6 30.09 5.53 28.51
CA GLY A 6 29.18 4.57 27.91
C GLY A 6 29.36 4.58 26.39
N GLY A 7 30.38 3.87 25.91
CA GLY A 7 30.59 3.67 24.49
C GLY A 7 29.38 2.99 23.86
N GLY A 8 28.73 3.67 22.93
CA GLY A 8 27.66 3.15 22.09
C GLY A 8 28.09 1.84 21.44
N GLY A 9 27.52 0.74 21.93
CA GLY A 9 27.81 -0.59 21.47
C GLY A 9 27.31 -0.82 20.04
N SER A 10 28.15 -1.49 19.25
CA SER A 10 27.86 -1.95 17.88
C SER A 10 26.56 -2.78 17.76
N SER A 11 26.01 -3.35 18.84
CA SER A 11 24.83 -4.25 18.80
C SER A 11 23.47 -3.55 18.92
N GLN A 12 23.37 -2.28 19.34
CA GLN A 12 22.08 -1.63 19.57
C GLN A 12 21.31 -1.41 18.25
N ASP A 13 19.99 -1.61 18.29
CA ASP A 13 19.04 -1.27 17.22
C ASP A 13 18.63 0.21 17.27
N ALA A 14 17.74 0.65 16.38
CA ALA A 14 17.33 2.05 16.30
C ALA A 14 16.50 2.48 17.51
N LYS A 15 15.62 1.61 18.02
CA LYS A 15 14.80 1.89 19.19
C LYS A 15 15.67 2.20 20.41
N HIS A 16 16.65 1.35 20.72
CA HIS A 16 17.52 1.55 21.87
C HIS A 16 18.30 2.86 21.79
N VAL A 17 18.80 3.21 20.60
CA VAL A 17 19.51 4.47 20.36
C VAL A 17 18.59 5.68 20.57
N LEU A 18 17.38 5.64 20.02
CA LEU A 18 16.43 6.75 20.15
C LEU A 18 15.93 6.91 21.59
N ASP A 19 15.76 5.80 22.33
CA ASP A 19 15.39 5.83 23.75
C ASP A 19 16.51 6.41 24.62
N GLU A 20 17.78 6.09 24.34
CA GLU A 20 18.94 6.64 25.04
C GLU A 20 19.02 8.16 24.89
N PHE A 21 18.91 8.67 23.66
CA PHE A 21 18.85 10.12 23.41
C PHE A 21 17.59 10.76 24.00
N GLY A 22 16.46 10.04 23.95
CA GLY A 22 15.21 10.46 24.56
C GLY A 22 15.32 10.61 26.08
N GLN A 23 16.05 9.71 26.76
CA GLN A 23 16.31 9.78 28.18
C GLN A 23 17.15 11.01 28.55
N GLN A 24 18.22 11.28 27.81
CA GLN A 24 19.07 12.45 28.04
C GLN A 24 18.27 13.76 27.93
N VAL A 25 17.44 13.86 26.89
CA VAL A 25 16.54 15.01 26.71
C VAL A 25 15.48 15.06 27.83
N HIS A 26 14.91 13.92 28.22
CA HIS A 26 13.93 13.86 29.31
C HIS A 26 14.50 14.36 30.64
N GLU A 27 15.74 13.99 30.98
CA GLU A 27 16.41 14.45 32.20
C GLU A 27 16.60 15.97 32.21
N GLN A 28 16.95 16.57 31.07
CA GLN A 28 17.04 18.03 30.93
C GLN A 28 15.67 18.70 31.11
N VAL A 29 14.65 18.23 30.38
CA VAL A 29 13.27 18.74 30.44
C VAL A 29 12.71 18.66 31.86
N LYS A 30 12.96 17.54 32.55
CA LYS A 30 12.48 17.30 33.91
C LYS A 30 13.05 18.33 34.87
N ASN A 31 14.36 18.57 34.83
CA ASN A 31 15.02 19.55 35.70
C ASN A 31 14.48 20.97 35.48
N ASP A 32 14.22 21.35 34.21
CA ASP A 32 13.64 22.66 33.89
C ASP A 32 12.18 22.78 34.37
N ALA A 33 11.40 21.71 34.16
CA ALA A 33 9.98 21.64 34.49
C ALA A 33 9.72 21.56 36.00
N ASP A 34 10.67 21.07 36.80
CA ASP A 34 10.53 20.93 38.26
C ASP A 34 10.16 22.27 38.93
N ASN A 35 10.67 23.39 38.40
CA ASN A 35 10.36 24.75 38.85
C ASN A 35 8.88 25.14 38.69
N TYR A 36 8.15 24.47 37.80
CA TYR A 36 6.74 24.74 37.47
C TYR A 36 5.81 23.59 37.83
N SER A 37 6.36 22.51 38.38
CA SER A 37 5.63 21.27 38.67
C SER A 37 4.38 21.49 39.53
N SER A 38 4.48 22.34 40.55
CA SER A 38 3.35 22.67 41.43
C SER A 38 2.22 23.44 40.72
N GLN A 39 2.54 24.17 39.66
CA GLN A 39 1.59 24.98 38.89
C GLN A 39 0.91 24.20 37.76
N LEU A 40 1.55 23.13 37.27
CA LEU A 40 1.09 22.35 36.11
C LEU A 40 0.51 20.97 36.49
N LYS A 41 0.75 20.51 37.72
CA LYS A 41 0.30 19.19 38.18
C LYS A 41 -1.24 19.14 38.24
N GLY A 42 -1.82 18.26 37.43
CA GLY A 42 -3.20 17.84 37.55
C GLY A 42 -3.38 16.76 38.62
N ASP A 43 -4.55 16.77 39.24
CA ASP A 43 -5.02 15.74 40.18
C ASP A 43 -6.41 15.30 39.73
N LEU A 44 -6.53 14.03 39.34
CA LEU A 44 -7.79 13.44 38.88
C LEU A 44 -8.87 13.55 39.95
N SER A 45 -8.54 13.45 41.24
CA SER A 45 -9.53 13.51 42.32
C SER A 45 -10.12 14.89 42.57
N GLN A 46 -9.65 15.92 41.84
CA GLN A 46 -10.10 17.31 41.97
C GLN A 46 -10.86 17.81 40.73
N ALA A 47 -11.02 16.98 39.69
CA ALA A 47 -11.70 17.40 38.47
C ALA A 47 -13.23 17.44 38.66
N THR A 48 -13.86 18.47 38.10
CA THR A 48 -15.31 18.73 38.16
C THR A 48 -15.78 19.11 36.75
N PHE A 49 -16.87 18.53 36.25
CA PHE A 49 -17.39 18.71 34.88
C PHE A 49 -18.82 19.25 34.86
N ASP A 50 -19.72 18.63 35.62
CA ASP A 50 -21.11 19.06 35.75
C ASP A 50 -21.34 19.86 37.04
N ASN A 51 -22.38 20.69 37.04
CA ASN A 51 -22.78 21.45 38.23
C ASN A 51 -23.37 20.55 39.34
N GLU A 52 -23.79 19.31 39.02
CA GLU A 52 -24.27 18.31 39.98
C GLU A 52 -23.70 16.92 39.71
N PRO A 53 -23.27 16.17 40.75
CA PRO A 53 -23.11 16.60 42.14
C PRO A 53 -22.00 17.66 42.26
N LYS A 54 -22.18 18.62 43.18
CA LYS A 54 -21.19 19.66 43.45
C LYS A 54 -19.94 19.05 44.08
N GLY A 55 -18.77 19.40 43.55
CA GLY A 55 -17.47 18.93 44.03
C GLY A 55 -16.84 17.93 43.05
N PRO A 56 -15.67 17.36 43.40
CA PRO A 56 -14.95 16.49 42.48
C PRO A 56 -15.76 15.24 42.08
N GLN A 57 -15.75 14.93 40.79
CA GLN A 57 -16.62 13.90 40.21
C GLN A 57 -15.87 12.66 39.75
N THR A 58 -14.54 12.69 39.83
CA THR A 58 -13.65 11.66 39.31
C THR A 58 -12.87 10.97 40.42
N ASP A 59 -12.66 9.65 40.27
CA ASP A 59 -11.77 8.88 41.12
C ASP A 59 -10.30 9.20 40.80
N LYS A 60 -9.40 8.95 41.74
CA LYS A 60 -7.95 8.98 41.51
C LYS A 60 -7.48 7.90 40.53
N ASP A 61 -8.25 6.82 40.39
CA ASP A 61 -7.99 5.74 39.45
C ASP A 61 -8.47 6.10 38.03
N PRO A 62 -7.56 6.31 37.07
CA PRO A 62 -7.94 6.65 35.69
C PRO A 62 -8.74 5.54 35.01
N CYS A 63 -8.69 4.30 35.50
CA CYS A 63 -9.45 3.18 34.95
C CYS A 63 -10.96 3.32 35.16
N LYS A 64 -11.38 4.11 36.16
CA LYS A 64 -12.79 4.35 36.47
C LYS A 64 -13.39 5.54 35.72
N LEU A 65 -12.60 6.23 34.89
CA LEU A 65 -13.11 7.35 34.11
C LEU A 65 -14.13 6.88 33.07
N LEU A 66 -15.27 7.58 32.98
CA LEU A 66 -16.35 7.33 32.03
C LEU A 66 -16.44 8.52 31.10
N TYR A 67 -16.32 8.30 29.79
CA TYR A 67 -16.30 9.40 28.82
C TYR A 67 -17.66 10.08 28.70
N GLU A 68 -18.74 9.41 29.11
CA GLU A 68 -20.10 9.95 29.14
C GLU A 68 -20.28 11.06 30.21
N TYR A 69 -19.44 11.06 31.25
CA TYR A 69 -19.61 11.93 32.41
C TYR A 69 -18.38 12.78 32.73
N HIS A 70 -17.17 12.28 32.45
CA HIS A 70 -15.93 12.90 32.90
C HIS A 70 -15.19 13.58 31.75
N THR A 71 -15.82 14.53 31.05
CA THR A 71 -15.22 15.20 29.89
C THR A 71 -15.73 16.62 29.71
N ASN A 72 -14.90 17.49 29.13
CA ASN A 72 -15.32 18.85 28.73
C ASN A 72 -16.03 18.90 27.35
N VAL A 73 -16.52 17.76 26.86
CA VAL A 73 -17.30 17.67 25.63
C VAL A 73 -18.80 17.70 25.98
N THR A 74 -19.36 18.90 26.07
CA THR A 74 -20.74 19.12 26.55
C THR A 74 -21.81 19.10 25.45
N SER A 75 -21.40 18.99 24.18
CA SER A 75 -22.31 19.02 23.03
C SER A 75 -21.81 18.14 21.88
N GLY A 76 -22.74 17.44 21.21
CA GLY A 76 -22.42 16.68 19.99
C GLY A 76 -22.89 15.23 19.92
N ARG A 77 -23.61 14.69 20.93
CA ARG A 77 -24.21 13.33 21.01
C ARG A 77 -23.36 12.26 20.30
N GLY A 78 -22.27 11.82 20.94
CA GLY A 78 -21.38 10.77 20.45
C GLY A 78 -19.99 11.26 20.02
N ARG A 79 -19.56 12.46 20.44
CA ARG A 79 -18.20 13.01 20.19
C ARG A 79 -17.28 12.93 21.41
N GLU A 80 -17.88 12.74 22.58
CA GLU A 80 -17.26 12.46 23.87
C GLU A 80 -16.49 11.12 23.87
N HIS A 81 -16.91 10.14 23.06
CA HIS A 81 -16.18 8.87 22.95
C HIS A 81 -14.82 9.08 22.27
N PRO A 82 -13.67 8.72 22.90
CA PRO A 82 -12.35 9.05 22.37
C PRO A 82 -12.02 8.45 21.00
N CYS A 83 -12.61 7.31 20.63
CA CYS A 83 -12.35 6.66 19.34
C CYS A 83 -13.48 6.92 18.33
N ARG A 84 -13.15 7.04 17.03
CA ARG A 84 -14.14 7.15 15.94
C ARG A 84 -14.69 5.78 15.54
N THR A 85 -15.87 5.71 14.96
CA THR A 85 -16.39 4.49 14.32
C THR A 85 -15.42 4.02 13.22
N GLY A 86 -15.09 2.73 13.19
CA GLY A 86 -14.14 2.16 12.21
C GLY A 86 -12.67 2.24 12.61
N THR A 87 -12.35 2.71 13.81
CA THR A 87 -10.98 2.76 14.38
C THR A 87 -10.52 1.38 14.90
N GLU A 88 -11.23 0.33 14.53
CA GLU A 88 -11.12 -1.06 15.04
C GLU A 88 -10.17 -1.92 14.21
N LYS A 89 -9.63 -1.34 13.12
CA LYS A 89 -8.57 -1.94 12.30
C LYS A 89 -7.39 -0.98 12.31
N ARG A 90 -6.46 -1.13 13.24
CA ARG A 90 -5.29 -0.21 13.35
C ARG A 90 -4.01 -0.74 12.72
N PHE A 91 -4.03 -2.04 12.40
CA PHE A 91 -2.99 -2.74 11.68
C PHE A 91 -3.59 -3.22 10.36
N SER A 92 -3.26 -2.54 9.27
CA SER A 92 -3.70 -2.91 7.93
C SER A 92 -2.52 -3.48 7.16
N ASP A 93 -2.74 -4.63 6.54
CA ASP A 93 -1.85 -5.29 5.58
C ASP A 93 -1.93 -4.67 4.17
N THR A 94 -3.04 -4.00 3.88
CA THR A 94 -3.41 -3.46 2.56
C THR A 94 -3.31 -1.94 2.47
N LYS A 95 -3.40 -1.22 3.61
CA LYS A 95 -3.29 0.25 3.66
C LYS A 95 -1.94 0.67 4.26
N GLY A 96 -1.14 1.38 3.45
CA GLY A 96 0.15 1.94 3.85
C GLY A 96 0.05 3.19 4.73
N ALA A 97 1.21 3.80 5.00
CA ALA A 97 1.29 5.03 5.76
C ALA A 97 0.77 6.24 4.94
N GLU A 98 0.37 7.31 5.62
CA GLU A 98 0.06 8.57 4.95
C GLU A 98 1.31 9.43 4.89
N CYS A 99 1.71 9.88 3.70
CA CYS A 99 2.94 10.65 3.50
C CYS A 99 2.72 11.91 2.64
N ASP A 100 1.47 12.33 2.43
CA ASP A 100 1.15 13.48 1.57
C ASP A 100 1.40 14.83 2.27
N GLU A 101 1.96 15.78 1.51
CA GLU A 101 2.29 17.14 1.95
C GLU A 101 1.07 17.97 2.38
N LYS A 102 -0.13 17.63 1.89
CA LYS A 102 -1.37 18.32 2.28
C LYS A 102 -1.89 17.87 3.64
N LYS A 103 -1.44 16.70 4.11
CA LYS A 103 -1.95 16.07 5.33
C LYS A 103 -0.94 16.08 6.47
N ILE A 104 0.34 16.10 6.14
CA ILE A 104 1.43 16.17 7.13
C ILE A 104 2.14 17.49 6.95
N LYS A 105 2.15 18.28 8.02
CA LYS A 105 2.87 19.54 8.09
C LYS A 105 4.37 19.29 7.81
N ASP A 106 4.99 20.19 7.06
CA ASP A 106 6.43 20.19 6.73
C ASP A 106 6.90 19.07 5.76
N ASN A 107 5.98 18.26 5.23
CA ASN A 107 6.26 17.41 4.07
C ASN A 107 6.32 18.24 2.80
N LYS A 108 7.26 17.93 1.90
CA LYS A 108 7.47 18.65 0.63
C LYS A 108 7.95 17.70 -0.47
N GLY A 109 7.12 17.49 -1.49
CA GLY A 109 7.51 16.72 -2.68
C GLY A 109 8.01 15.30 -2.37
N LYS A 110 9.33 15.07 -2.55
CA LYS A 110 10.01 13.77 -2.34
C LYS A 110 10.63 13.62 -0.94
N GLU A 111 10.37 14.57 -0.04
CA GLU A 111 10.86 14.58 1.34
C GLU A 111 9.66 14.66 2.28
N GLY A 112 9.56 13.75 3.24
CA GLY A 112 8.50 13.84 4.24
C GLY A 112 8.51 12.73 5.26
N ALA A 113 7.84 12.99 6.38
CA ALA A 113 7.46 11.97 7.35
C ALA A 113 6.23 11.21 6.86
N CYS A 114 6.08 9.98 7.33
CA CYS A 114 4.94 9.12 7.05
C CYS A 114 4.22 8.80 8.34
N ALA A 115 2.94 9.19 8.45
CA ALA A 115 2.11 8.87 9.60
C ALA A 115 1.63 7.42 9.48
N PRO A 116 2.02 6.52 10.39
CA PRO A 116 1.62 5.11 10.32
C PRO A 116 0.11 4.97 10.50
N TYR A 117 -0.47 3.88 9.98
CA TYR A 117 -1.91 3.65 10.02
C TYR A 117 -2.48 3.71 11.45
N ARG A 118 -1.72 3.26 12.45
CA ARG A 118 -2.03 3.43 13.88
C ARG A 118 -2.21 4.90 14.27
N ARG A 119 -1.31 5.79 13.85
CA ARG A 119 -1.36 7.23 14.19
C ARG A 119 -2.55 7.93 13.55
N LEU A 120 -2.96 7.50 12.36
CA LEU A 120 -4.14 8.04 11.66
C LEU A 120 -5.46 7.71 12.38
N ASN A 121 -5.44 6.67 13.21
CA ASN A 121 -6.59 6.10 13.90
C ASN A 121 -6.42 6.19 15.44
N LEU A 122 -5.83 7.29 15.95
CA LEU A 122 -5.67 7.51 17.39
C LEU A 122 -7.03 7.84 18.05
N CYS A 123 -7.25 7.37 19.29
CA CYS A 123 -8.41 7.72 20.11
C CYS A 123 -8.26 9.10 20.75
N VAL A 124 -8.39 10.17 19.96
CA VAL A 124 -8.29 11.56 20.45
C VAL A 124 -9.51 12.40 20.10
N ARG A 125 -10.63 11.77 19.73
CA ARG A 125 -11.83 12.47 19.29
C ARG A 125 -12.41 13.37 20.40
N ASN A 126 -12.35 12.96 21.66
CA ASN A 126 -12.76 13.79 22.77
C ASN A 126 -11.93 15.08 22.85
N LEU A 127 -10.60 14.98 22.71
CA LEU A 127 -9.69 16.13 22.71
C LEU A 127 -9.96 17.11 21.57
N GLU A 128 -10.31 16.59 20.39
CA GLU A 128 -10.68 17.42 19.22
C GLU A 128 -12.00 18.17 19.39
N ASN A 129 -12.86 17.74 20.33
CA ASN A 129 -14.22 18.26 20.49
C ASN A 129 -14.47 18.93 21.85
N ILE A 130 -13.41 19.18 22.63
CA ILE A 130 -13.50 19.99 23.85
C ILE A 130 -14.12 21.34 23.49
N ASN A 131 -15.21 21.68 24.19
CA ASN A 131 -16.01 22.87 23.91
C ASN A 131 -16.38 23.67 25.16
N ASP A 132 -16.26 23.10 26.36
CA ASP A 132 -16.37 23.84 27.60
C ASP A 132 -15.01 24.43 28.01
N TYR A 133 -14.60 25.50 27.33
CA TYR A 133 -13.32 26.15 27.57
C TYR A 133 -13.22 26.82 28.95
N ASN A 134 -14.35 27.16 29.57
CA ASN A 134 -14.38 27.82 30.87
C ASN A 134 -14.05 26.84 32.01
N ASN A 135 -14.27 25.55 31.78
CA ASN A 135 -14.00 24.49 32.75
C ASN A 135 -12.63 23.82 32.56
N ILE A 136 -11.84 24.23 31.57
CA ILE A 136 -10.50 23.68 31.34
C ILE A 136 -9.51 24.21 32.38
N ASN A 137 -9.01 23.31 33.21
CA ASN A 137 -7.88 23.50 34.12
C ASN A 137 -6.99 22.25 34.10
N ASN A 138 -5.91 22.23 34.89
CA ASN A 138 -4.97 21.10 34.91
C ASN A 138 -5.64 19.76 35.27
N HIS A 139 -6.66 19.78 36.14
CA HIS A 139 -7.37 18.58 36.59
C HIS A 139 -8.30 18.05 35.50
N THR A 140 -9.14 18.92 34.94
CA THR A 140 -10.14 18.52 33.92
C THR A 140 -9.48 18.18 32.59
N LEU A 141 -8.40 18.87 32.22
CA LEU A 141 -7.58 18.52 31.06
C LEU A 141 -6.88 17.17 31.24
N LEU A 142 -6.36 16.89 32.44
CA LEU A 142 -5.73 15.60 32.75
C LEU A 142 -6.71 14.45 32.57
N VAL A 143 -7.96 14.61 33.00
CA VAL A 143 -9.01 13.60 32.80
C VAL A 143 -9.27 13.35 31.32
N ASP A 144 -9.45 14.38 30.49
CA ASP A 144 -9.68 14.24 29.06
C ASP A 144 -8.51 13.53 28.35
N VAL A 145 -7.27 13.81 28.77
CA VAL A 145 -6.06 13.12 28.31
C VAL A 145 -6.04 11.66 28.79
N CYS A 146 -6.39 11.38 30.05
CA CYS A 146 -6.48 10.04 30.59
C CYS A 146 -7.57 9.20 29.92
N LEU A 147 -8.70 9.79 29.54
CA LEU A 147 -9.74 9.13 28.75
C LEU A 147 -9.21 8.72 27.37
N ALA A 148 -8.55 9.64 26.66
CA ALA A 148 -7.91 9.33 25.39
C ALA A 148 -6.90 8.18 25.53
N ALA A 149 -6.04 8.22 26.56
CA ALA A 149 -5.05 7.19 26.84
C ALA A 149 -5.68 5.83 27.21
N LYS A 150 -6.72 5.82 28.07
CA LYS A 150 -7.46 4.61 28.48
C LYS A 150 -8.05 3.91 27.26
N HIS A 151 -8.75 4.65 26.40
CA HIS A 151 -9.40 4.08 25.23
C HIS A 151 -8.41 3.72 24.10
N GLU A 152 -7.32 4.48 23.94
CA GLU A 152 -6.21 4.10 23.05
C GLU A 152 -5.57 2.79 23.52
N GLY A 153 -5.26 2.67 24.81
CA GLY A 153 -4.71 1.46 25.42
C GLY A 153 -5.63 0.25 25.24
N ALA A 154 -6.92 0.39 25.56
CA ALA A 154 -7.90 -0.67 25.39
C ALA A 154 -8.01 -1.14 23.92
N ALA A 155 -8.01 -0.20 22.97
CA ALA A 155 -8.06 -0.54 21.54
C ALA A 155 -6.78 -1.25 21.07
N ILE A 156 -5.60 -0.80 21.51
CA ILE A 156 -4.33 -1.47 21.22
C ILE A 156 -4.34 -2.88 21.82
N SER A 157 -4.77 -3.06 23.07
CA SER A 157 -4.83 -4.37 23.72
C SER A 157 -5.81 -5.34 23.04
N ALA A 158 -6.99 -4.86 22.63
CA ALA A 158 -7.98 -5.67 21.94
C ALA A 158 -7.48 -6.14 20.55
N ASP A 159 -6.83 -5.25 19.80
CA ASP A 159 -6.23 -5.62 18.51
C ASP A 159 -5.01 -6.53 18.73
N HIS A 160 -4.10 -6.19 19.65
CA HIS A 160 -2.95 -7.02 20.00
C HIS A 160 -3.37 -8.43 20.40
N GLY A 161 -4.43 -8.60 21.19
CA GLY A 161 -4.98 -9.91 21.56
C GLY A 161 -5.47 -10.76 20.38
N LYS A 162 -6.10 -10.14 19.37
CA LYS A 162 -6.48 -10.82 18.11
C LYS A 162 -5.27 -11.32 17.33
N TYR A 163 -4.18 -10.53 17.32
CA TYR A 163 -2.95 -10.86 16.60
C TYR A 163 -1.97 -11.74 17.41
N GLN A 164 -2.13 -11.83 18.75
CA GLN A 164 -1.35 -12.71 19.64
C GLN A 164 -1.88 -14.15 19.66
N GLN A 165 -3.20 -14.36 19.64
CA GLN A 165 -3.78 -15.72 19.49
C GLN A 165 -3.41 -16.36 18.15
N THR A 166 -2.82 -15.57 17.26
CA THR A 166 -2.45 -15.95 15.92
C THR A 166 -0.96 -15.69 15.61
N ASN A 167 -0.11 -15.05 16.40
CA ASN A 167 1.35 -15.20 16.17
C ASN A 167 2.25 -14.83 17.34
N SER A 168 3.45 -15.43 17.33
CA SER A 168 4.60 -14.79 17.95
C SER A 168 5.30 -13.78 17.00
N TYR A 169 5.35 -13.94 15.66
CA TYR A 169 6.11 -12.98 14.82
C TYR A 169 5.66 -12.58 13.39
N SER A 170 4.71 -13.21 12.66
CA SER A 170 4.27 -12.66 11.33
C SER A 170 3.05 -13.32 10.65
N GLN A 171 1.85 -13.37 11.27
CA GLN A 171 0.80 -14.26 10.71
C GLN A 171 0.19 -13.70 9.44
N ILE A 172 0.49 -12.47 9.06
CA ILE A 172 0.13 -11.92 7.76
C ILE A 172 0.99 -12.52 6.65
N CYS A 173 2.32 -12.65 6.84
CA CYS A 173 3.17 -13.39 5.91
C CYS A 173 2.85 -14.88 5.94
N THR A 174 2.54 -15.45 7.11
CA THR A 174 2.07 -16.84 7.24
C THR A 174 0.66 -17.04 6.68
N MET A 175 -0.23 -16.05 6.68
CA MET A 175 -1.60 -16.14 6.12
C MET A 175 -1.59 -15.88 4.62
N LEU A 176 -0.74 -14.99 4.12
CA LEU A 176 -0.44 -14.85 2.70
C LEU A 176 0.25 -16.12 2.19
N ALA A 177 1.18 -16.69 2.96
CA ALA A 177 1.82 -17.97 2.66
C ALA A 177 0.88 -19.17 2.81
N ARG A 178 -0.06 -19.17 3.76
CA ARG A 178 -1.11 -20.20 3.90
C ARG A 178 -2.17 -20.04 2.81
N SER A 179 -2.55 -18.82 2.43
CA SER A 179 -3.35 -18.59 1.22
C SER A 179 -2.59 -19.02 -0.04
N PHE A 180 -1.25 -18.95 -0.04
CA PHE A 180 -0.39 -19.45 -1.11
C PHE A 180 -0.25 -20.99 -1.08
N ALA A 181 -0.25 -21.61 0.10
CA ALA A 181 -0.17 -23.06 0.33
C ALA A 181 -1.54 -23.77 0.18
N ASP A 182 -2.65 -23.11 0.51
CA ASP A 182 -4.03 -23.60 0.32
C ASP A 182 -4.46 -23.57 -1.15
N ILE A 183 -3.67 -22.92 -2.02
CA ILE A 183 -3.79 -22.97 -3.49
C ILE A 183 -3.06 -24.22 -4.07
N ASP A 184 -2.28 -24.96 -3.27
CA ASP A 184 -1.55 -26.14 -3.72
C ASP A 184 -2.46 -27.38 -3.76
N SER A 185 -2.70 -27.87 -4.97
CA SER A 185 -3.35 -29.16 -5.25
C SER A 185 -2.36 -30.34 -5.23
N GLY A 186 -1.25 -30.20 -4.49
CA GLY A 186 -0.27 -31.27 -4.26
C GLY A 186 0.63 -31.57 -5.47
N LYS A 187 0.85 -30.59 -6.36
CA LYS A 187 1.84 -30.70 -7.45
C LYS A 187 2.72 -29.44 -7.43
N GLU A 188 4.03 -29.61 -7.29
CA GLU A 188 5.00 -28.50 -7.36
C GLU A 188 4.90 -27.76 -8.71
N ARG A 189 4.29 -26.57 -8.69
CA ARG A 189 4.10 -25.68 -9.84
C ARG A 189 5.06 -24.49 -9.74
N TYR A 190 5.75 -24.18 -10.84
CA TYR A 190 6.66 -23.03 -10.92
C TYR A 190 6.03 -21.99 -11.85
N CYS A 191 5.21 -21.11 -11.30
CA CYS A 191 4.57 -20.02 -12.05
C CYS A 191 5.36 -18.71 -11.91
N ASP A 192 5.22 -17.80 -12.89
CA ASP A 192 5.68 -16.42 -12.75
C ASP A 192 4.54 -15.40 -12.64
N LEU A 193 4.92 -14.14 -12.36
CA LEU A 193 4.00 -13.01 -12.27
C LEU A 193 3.24 -12.69 -13.57
N ASN A 194 3.63 -13.29 -14.70
CA ASN A 194 3.10 -12.99 -16.03
C ASN A 194 2.13 -14.09 -16.52
N GLY A 195 1.89 -15.11 -15.68
CA GLY A 195 0.95 -16.20 -15.95
C GLY A 195 1.58 -17.41 -16.65
N TYR A 196 2.90 -17.52 -16.68
CA TYR A 196 3.60 -18.61 -17.38
C TYR A 196 4.04 -19.74 -16.45
N ASN A 197 4.09 -20.96 -16.99
CA ASN A 197 4.75 -22.12 -16.37
C ASN A 197 6.24 -22.09 -16.68
N CYS A 198 7.07 -21.84 -15.66
CA CYS A 198 8.52 -21.70 -15.80
C CYS A 198 9.26 -23.02 -16.04
N LYS A 199 8.63 -24.19 -15.84
CA LYS A 199 9.23 -25.47 -16.25
C LYS A 199 9.36 -25.56 -17.78
N GLU A 200 8.42 -24.96 -18.49
CA GLU A 200 8.29 -25.08 -19.96
C GLU A 200 8.59 -23.76 -20.68
N THR A 201 8.49 -22.62 -19.99
CA THR A 201 8.77 -21.30 -20.53
C THR A 201 10.27 -20.99 -20.58
N ALA A 202 10.74 -20.51 -21.73
CA ALA A 202 12.09 -20.03 -21.95
C ALA A 202 12.06 -18.76 -22.80
N ARG A 203 12.07 -17.60 -22.12
CA ARG A 203 11.87 -16.28 -22.73
C ARG A 203 12.88 -15.94 -23.83
N GLY A 204 14.16 -16.27 -23.60
CA GLY A 204 15.24 -16.03 -24.57
C GLY A 204 15.14 -16.90 -25.83
N LYS A 205 14.39 -18.00 -25.74
CA LYS A 205 14.03 -18.83 -26.91
C LYS A 205 12.69 -18.43 -27.53
N LYS A 206 12.02 -17.40 -26.98
CA LYS A 206 10.68 -16.94 -27.36
C LYS A 206 9.61 -18.04 -27.23
N VAL A 207 9.78 -18.91 -26.21
CA VAL A 207 8.83 -19.98 -25.86
C VAL A 207 8.09 -19.54 -24.60
N PHE A 208 6.79 -19.33 -24.72
CA PHE A 208 5.90 -18.84 -23.66
C PHE A 208 4.78 -19.85 -23.46
N VAL A 209 4.81 -20.58 -22.33
CA VAL A 209 3.81 -21.62 -22.06
C VAL A 209 2.94 -21.17 -20.90
N LYS A 210 1.65 -20.96 -21.18
CA LYS A 210 0.65 -20.60 -20.17
C LYS A 210 0.48 -21.78 -19.21
N GLY A 211 0.67 -21.55 -17.92
CA GLY A 211 0.51 -22.61 -16.93
C GLY A 211 -0.92 -22.72 -16.42
N VAL A 212 -1.37 -23.95 -16.18
CA VAL A 212 -2.65 -24.22 -15.51
C VAL A 212 -2.66 -23.53 -14.14
N GLU A 213 -3.60 -22.61 -13.94
CA GLU A 213 -3.75 -21.77 -12.74
C GLU A 213 -2.60 -20.78 -12.45
N CYS A 214 -1.64 -20.57 -13.36
CA CYS A 214 -0.57 -19.58 -13.13
C CYS A 214 -1.07 -18.11 -13.12
N HIS A 215 -2.30 -17.87 -13.56
CA HIS A 215 -2.98 -16.58 -13.37
C HIS A 215 -3.11 -16.21 -11.87
N LYS A 216 -3.24 -17.19 -10.96
CA LYS A 216 -3.29 -16.95 -9.50
C LYS A 216 -1.98 -16.35 -8.98
N CYS A 217 -0.84 -16.82 -9.50
CA CYS A 217 0.48 -16.24 -9.21
C CYS A 217 0.59 -14.81 -9.72
N SER A 218 0.16 -14.57 -10.98
CA SER A 218 0.16 -13.24 -11.59
C SER A 218 -0.56 -12.21 -10.74
N VAL A 219 -1.72 -12.56 -10.19
CA VAL A 219 -2.48 -11.69 -9.30
C VAL A 219 -1.80 -11.43 -7.99
N ALA A 220 -1.36 -12.48 -7.29
CA ALA A 220 -0.74 -12.33 -5.99
C ALA A 220 0.48 -11.40 -6.11
N CYS A 221 1.23 -11.59 -7.20
CA CYS A 221 2.36 -10.75 -7.55
C CYS A 221 1.97 -9.33 -7.97
N ASP A 222 0.92 -9.09 -8.76
CA ASP A 222 0.50 -7.72 -9.13
C ASP A 222 0.17 -6.87 -7.88
N ARG A 223 -0.49 -7.48 -6.88
CA ARG A 223 -0.75 -6.83 -5.59
C ARG A 223 0.52 -6.59 -4.78
N PHE A 224 1.33 -7.63 -4.62
CA PHE A 224 2.57 -7.55 -3.85
C PHE A 224 3.54 -6.52 -4.46
N VAL A 225 3.71 -6.52 -5.77
CA VAL A 225 4.55 -5.57 -6.52
C VAL A 225 4.07 -4.14 -6.30
N LYS A 226 2.76 -3.88 -6.39
CA LYS A 226 2.20 -2.54 -6.10
C LYS A 226 2.45 -2.13 -4.65
N TRP A 227 2.30 -3.05 -3.70
CA TRP A 227 2.54 -2.79 -2.28
C TRP A 227 4.02 -2.49 -1.99
N ILE A 228 4.96 -3.33 -2.46
CA ILE A 228 6.39 -3.15 -2.21
C ILE A 228 6.95 -1.90 -2.90
N ASP A 229 6.48 -1.57 -4.10
CA ASP A 229 6.81 -0.31 -4.79
C ASP A 229 6.39 0.90 -3.95
N ASN A 230 5.20 0.85 -3.31
CA ASN A 230 4.74 1.91 -2.43
C ASN A 230 5.61 1.99 -1.15
N GLN A 231 5.94 0.84 -0.53
CA GLN A 231 6.84 0.80 0.64
C GLN A 231 8.21 1.41 0.32
N LYS A 232 8.76 1.15 -0.87
CA LYS A 232 10.01 1.76 -1.33
C LYS A 232 9.91 3.29 -1.42
N LEU A 233 8.79 3.81 -1.94
CA LEU A 233 8.57 5.25 -2.06
C LEU A 233 8.41 5.93 -0.68
N GLU A 234 7.72 5.28 0.26
CA GLU A 234 7.61 5.73 1.66
C GLU A 234 9.01 5.79 2.31
N PHE A 235 9.80 4.73 2.15
CA PHE A 235 11.19 4.66 2.62
C PHE A 235 12.06 5.77 2.04
N GLU A 236 12.04 5.97 0.71
CA GLU A 236 12.85 7.01 0.06
C GLU A 236 12.49 8.42 0.57
N LYS A 237 11.19 8.69 0.79
CA LYS A 237 10.74 9.97 1.37
C LYS A 237 11.26 10.20 2.78
N GLN A 238 11.17 9.18 3.64
CA GLN A 238 11.64 9.26 5.03
C GLN A 238 13.16 9.37 5.10
N ARG A 239 13.89 8.65 4.24
CA ARG A 239 15.35 8.75 4.10
C ARG A 239 15.78 10.17 3.74
N ASN A 240 15.12 10.78 2.76
CA ASN A 240 15.42 12.16 2.36
C ASN A 240 15.07 13.15 3.50
N LYS A 241 13.98 12.91 4.24
CA LYS A 241 13.59 13.73 5.40
C LYS A 241 14.63 13.67 6.50
N TYR A 242 15.12 12.47 6.84
CA TYR A 242 16.20 12.28 7.82
C TYR A 242 17.43 13.12 7.45
N GLN A 243 17.92 12.98 6.21
CA GLN A 243 19.09 13.72 5.73
C GLN A 243 18.91 15.24 5.87
N ASN A 244 17.70 15.74 5.61
CA ASN A 244 17.43 17.18 5.68
C ASN A 244 17.21 17.68 7.11
N GLU A 245 16.66 16.88 8.02
CA GLU A 245 16.56 17.24 9.44
C GLU A 245 17.94 17.26 10.12
N ILE A 246 18.81 16.30 9.80
CA ILE A 246 20.19 16.25 10.32
C ILE A 246 21.01 17.45 9.86
N LYS A 247 20.89 17.86 8.58
CA LYS A 247 21.57 19.07 8.08
C LYS A 247 21.14 20.34 8.82
N LYS A 248 19.85 20.43 9.18
CA LYS A 248 19.28 21.59 9.87
C LYS A 248 19.50 21.57 11.38
N ALA A 249 20.08 20.52 11.96
CA ALA A 249 20.20 20.36 13.42
C ALA A 249 20.85 21.60 14.07
N GLU A 250 21.91 22.15 13.47
CA GLU A 250 22.62 23.34 13.97
C GLU A 250 21.90 24.66 13.64
N GLU A 251 21.06 24.68 12.59
CA GLU A 251 20.29 25.85 12.16
C GLU A 251 18.99 26.05 12.96
N LYS A 252 18.58 25.07 13.77
CA LYS A 252 17.42 25.18 14.67
C LYS A 252 17.68 26.28 15.70
N LYS A 253 17.18 27.48 15.43
CA LYS A 253 17.19 28.61 16.36
C LYS A 253 16.13 28.39 17.44
N GLU A 254 16.51 28.59 18.70
CA GLU A 254 15.55 28.71 19.80
C GLU A 254 14.59 29.85 19.50
N LYS A 255 13.29 29.54 19.39
CA LYS A 255 12.24 30.56 19.31
C LYS A 255 11.66 30.72 20.70
N SER A 256 12.16 31.69 21.45
CA SER A 256 11.65 32.03 22.79
C SER A 256 10.21 32.57 22.78
N ASN A 257 9.70 33.07 21.64
CA ASN A 257 8.40 33.74 21.53
C ASN A 257 7.42 33.07 20.52
N GLY A 258 7.57 31.77 20.22
CA GLY A 258 6.64 31.01 19.38
C GLY A 258 5.56 30.27 20.18
N LYS A 259 4.40 29.95 19.56
CA LYS A 259 3.34 29.12 20.18
C LYS A 259 3.76 27.66 20.50
N ILE A 260 4.92 27.22 20.00
CA ILE A 260 5.50 25.90 20.25
C ILE A 260 6.97 26.12 20.61
N ASN A 261 7.38 25.58 21.74
CA ASN A 261 8.75 25.66 22.24
C ASN A 261 9.53 24.42 21.76
N ASN A 262 10.50 24.60 20.85
CA ASN A 262 11.26 23.50 20.24
C ASN A 262 12.67 23.34 20.86
N ILE A 263 12.92 23.87 22.06
CA ILE A 263 14.24 23.85 22.72
C ILE A 263 14.86 22.45 22.69
N TYR A 264 14.11 21.46 23.15
CA TYR A 264 14.59 20.07 23.31
C TYR A 264 14.65 19.25 22.02
N GLU A 265 13.98 19.72 20.95
CA GLU A 265 14.06 19.07 19.64
C GLU A 265 15.46 19.24 19.05
N LYS A 266 16.08 20.41 19.27
CA LYS A 266 17.42 20.72 18.78
C LYS A 266 18.46 19.76 19.37
N ASP A 267 18.45 19.60 20.69
CA ASP A 267 19.41 18.77 21.41
C ASP A 267 19.34 17.29 20.96
N PHE A 268 18.12 16.78 20.76
CA PHE A 268 17.91 15.45 20.21
C PHE A 268 18.57 15.27 18.83
N TYR A 269 18.38 16.24 17.92
CA TYR A 269 18.97 16.17 16.57
C TYR A 269 20.48 16.43 16.55
N ILE A 270 21.02 17.19 17.51
CA ILE A 270 22.47 17.35 17.68
C ILE A 270 23.09 16.01 18.08
N ASN A 271 22.57 15.37 19.13
CA ASN A 271 23.05 14.05 19.57
C ASN A 271 22.93 13.00 18.44
N LEU A 272 21.80 13.00 17.73
CA LEU A 272 21.59 12.11 16.59
C LEU A 272 22.58 12.40 15.44
N LYS A 273 22.89 13.68 15.16
CA LYS A 273 23.88 14.07 14.14
C LYS A 273 25.30 13.64 14.55
N GLU A 274 25.69 13.82 15.79
CA GLU A 274 27.05 13.47 16.26
C GLU A 274 27.35 11.98 16.06
N HIS A 275 26.37 11.11 16.30
CA HIS A 275 26.54 9.66 16.20
C HIS A 275 26.08 9.05 14.87
N TYR A 276 25.14 9.70 14.17
CA TYR A 276 24.46 9.18 12.97
C TYR A 276 24.25 10.27 11.90
N ASN A 277 25.31 11.02 11.61
CA ASN A 277 25.30 12.08 10.60
C ASN A 277 24.93 11.57 9.20
N ASP A 278 25.48 10.41 8.80
CA ASP A 278 25.04 9.74 7.56
C ASP A 278 23.78 8.91 7.83
N VAL A 279 22.79 9.07 6.96
CA VAL A 279 21.57 8.27 7.00
C VAL A 279 21.87 6.78 6.93
N LYS A 280 22.94 6.36 6.25
CA LYS A 280 23.37 4.96 6.17
C LYS A 280 23.65 4.35 7.54
N ASP A 281 24.26 5.11 8.43
CA ASP A 281 24.59 4.64 9.79
C ASP A 281 23.31 4.38 10.58
N PHE A 282 22.33 5.30 10.48
CA PHE A 282 21.02 5.12 11.11
C PHE A 282 20.19 3.99 10.47
N LEU A 283 20.23 3.85 9.14
CA LEU A 283 19.60 2.72 8.44
C LEU A 283 20.20 1.37 8.85
N GLY A 284 21.50 1.34 9.17
CA GLY A 284 22.15 0.17 9.75
C GLY A 284 21.59 -0.21 11.14
N LYS A 285 21.12 0.78 11.91
CA LYS A 285 20.43 0.55 13.19
C LYS A 285 19.00 0.07 12.98
N LEU A 286 18.26 0.63 12.02
CA LEU A 286 16.93 0.14 11.64
C LEU A 286 16.94 -1.31 11.13
N SER A 287 18.00 -1.70 10.44
CA SER A 287 18.19 -3.08 9.97
C SER A 287 18.49 -4.06 11.11
N LYS A 288 18.82 -3.55 12.31
CA LYS A 288 19.06 -4.36 13.51
C LYS A 288 17.83 -4.56 14.39
N GLU A 289 16.72 -3.90 14.07
CA GLU A 289 15.44 -4.18 14.71
C GLU A 289 15.09 -5.66 14.54
N GLN A 290 14.57 -6.29 15.60
CA GLN A 290 14.31 -7.74 15.61
C GLN A 290 13.49 -8.20 14.40
N ILE A 291 12.42 -7.45 14.06
CA ILE A 291 11.55 -7.75 12.92
C ILE A 291 12.26 -7.69 11.55
N CYS A 292 13.36 -6.95 11.44
CA CYS A 292 14.16 -6.82 10.22
C CYS A 292 15.25 -7.89 10.13
N GLN A 293 15.79 -8.33 11.27
CA GLN A 293 16.84 -9.34 11.34
C GLN A 293 16.33 -10.76 11.10
N ASP A 294 15.09 -11.03 11.50
CA ASP A 294 14.48 -12.33 11.34
C ASP A 294 14.20 -12.61 9.87
N SER A 295 14.81 -13.65 9.32
CA SER A 295 14.47 -14.16 8.00
C SER A 295 13.09 -14.84 8.02
N PRO A 296 12.10 -14.33 7.27
CA PRO A 296 10.81 -15.01 7.15
C PRO A 296 11.02 -16.41 6.56
N LYS A 297 10.51 -17.44 7.25
CA LYS A 297 10.50 -18.82 6.75
C LYS A 297 9.10 -19.19 6.29
N ILE A 298 8.99 -19.65 5.05
CA ILE A 298 7.78 -20.23 4.48
C ILE A 298 8.14 -21.63 4.00
N GLU A 299 7.64 -22.64 4.71
CA GLU A 299 7.92 -24.07 4.45
C GLU A 299 9.43 -24.36 4.32
N LYS A 300 9.88 -24.79 3.14
CA LYS A 300 11.28 -25.11 2.84
C LYS A 300 12.13 -23.88 2.46
N GLN A 301 11.54 -22.68 2.38
CA GLN A 301 12.20 -21.49 1.86
C GLN A 301 12.37 -20.40 2.91
N THR A 302 13.48 -19.69 2.82
CA THR A 302 13.88 -18.62 3.73
C THR A 302 14.08 -17.36 2.90
N ALA A 303 13.33 -16.29 3.20
CA ALA A 303 13.56 -15.00 2.57
C ALA A 303 14.79 -14.31 3.19
N SER A 304 15.47 -13.50 2.38
CA SER A 304 16.60 -12.70 2.85
C SER A 304 16.16 -11.76 3.98
N ARG A 305 17.02 -11.60 4.99
CA ARG A 305 16.85 -10.56 6.01
C ARG A 305 16.84 -9.18 5.36
N VAL A 306 16.18 -8.23 6.02
CA VAL A 306 16.11 -6.85 5.55
C VAL A 306 17.43 -6.12 5.85
N ASP A 307 17.99 -5.45 4.85
CA ASP A 307 19.18 -4.58 5.00
C ASP A 307 18.95 -3.26 4.24
N PHE A 308 18.60 -2.21 4.99
CA PHE A 308 18.36 -0.88 4.45
C PHE A 308 19.64 -0.11 4.11
N ASN A 309 20.82 -0.62 4.48
CA ASN A 309 22.09 0.07 4.28
C ASN A 309 22.76 -0.34 2.96
N ASN A 310 22.99 -1.64 2.77
CA ASN A 310 23.78 -2.14 1.65
C ASN A 310 22.93 -2.65 0.48
N ASP A 311 21.67 -3.00 0.75
CA ASP A 311 20.86 -3.67 -0.26
C ASP A 311 19.39 -3.23 -0.28
N VAL A 312 19.21 -1.90 -0.37
CA VAL A 312 17.88 -1.28 -0.52
C VAL A 312 17.15 -1.85 -1.74
N ASN A 313 17.85 -2.11 -2.84
CA ASN A 313 17.20 -2.61 -4.05
C ASN A 313 16.75 -4.06 -3.92
N THR A 314 17.50 -4.94 -3.25
CA THR A 314 17.01 -6.30 -2.96
C THR A 314 15.95 -6.29 -1.86
N THR A 315 16.08 -5.43 -0.84
CA THR A 315 15.08 -5.29 0.23
C THR A 315 13.70 -4.96 -0.31
N PHE A 316 13.63 -4.05 -1.29
CA PHE A 316 12.40 -3.69 -1.99
C PHE A 316 12.23 -4.41 -3.33
N SER A 317 13.00 -5.48 -3.57
CA SER A 317 12.85 -6.27 -4.79
C SER A 317 11.57 -7.08 -4.74
N HIS A 318 11.10 -7.47 -5.92
CA HIS A 318 10.06 -8.47 -6.01
C HIS A 318 10.64 -9.79 -5.50
N THR A 319 9.83 -10.56 -4.76
CA THR A 319 10.25 -11.90 -4.33
C THR A 319 10.71 -12.72 -5.53
N THR A 320 11.59 -13.70 -5.31
CA THR A 320 12.03 -14.63 -6.37
C THR A 320 10.87 -15.29 -7.13
N TYR A 321 9.71 -15.45 -6.48
CA TYR A 321 8.47 -15.98 -7.06
C TYR A 321 7.74 -15.00 -7.97
N CYS A 322 7.82 -13.70 -7.67
CA CYS A 322 7.24 -12.65 -8.49
C CYS A 322 8.24 -12.10 -9.51
N GLN A 323 9.20 -12.94 -9.93
CA GLN A 323 10.08 -12.67 -11.05
C GLN A 323 9.57 -13.38 -12.29
N ALA A 324 9.80 -12.80 -13.46
CA ALA A 324 9.51 -13.47 -14.72
C ALA A 324 10.29 -14.79 -14.82
N CYS A 325 9.74 -15.76 -15.55
CA CYS A 325 10.43 -17.04 -15.73
C CYS A 325 11.88 -16.84 -16.23
N PRO A 326 12.83 -17.70 -15.80
CA PRO A 326 14.23 -17.55 -16.18
C PRO A 326 14.44 -17.42 -17.69
N TRP A 327 15.43 -16.62 -18.08
CA TRP A 327 15.66 -16.28 -19.49
C TRP A 327 15.82 -17.52 -20.37
N CYS A 328 16.63 -18.49 -19.94
CA CYS A 328 16.83 -19.75 -20.68
C CYS A 328 15.98 -20.93 -20.17
N GLY A 329 14.97 -20.65 -19.34
CA GLY A 329 14.10 -21.64 -18.71
C GLY A 329 14.75 -22.36 -17.52
N MET A 330 14.10 -23.42 -17.05
CA MET A 330 14.54 -24.21 -15.89
C MET A 330 15.11 -25.57 -16.31
N GLN A 331 15.88 -26.18 -15.40
CA GLN A 331 16.30 -27.58 -15.45
C GLN A 331 15.67 -28.30 -14.25
N CYS A 332 14.76 -29.24 -14.52
CA CYS A 332 14.09 -30.03 -13.49
C CYS A 332 14.66 -31.45 -13.47
N THR A 333 14.84 -32.00 -12.27
CA THR A 333 15.23 -33.41 -12.07
C THR A 333 13.98 -34.27 -11.86
N ASP A 334 14.10 -35.58 -12.06
CA ASP A 334 13.00 -36.55 -11.86
C ASP A 334 12.44 -36.54 -10.43
N ASN A 335 13.25 -36.08 -9.46
CA ASN A 335 12.85 -35.89 -8.06
C ASN A 335 12.03 -34.61 -7.80
N GLY A 336 11.65 -33.87 -8.84
CA GLY A 336 10.81 -32.66 -8.74
C GLY A 336 11.58 -31.33 -8.60
N THR A 337 12.82 -31.37 -8.11
CA THR A 337 13.66 -30.18 -7.93
C THR A 337 13.97 -29.50 -9.26
N CYS A 338 13.59 -28.24 -9.41
CA CYS A 338 13.93 -27.39 -10.56
C CYS A 338 14.90 -26.27 -10.19
N THR A 339 15.94 -26.08 -11.00
CA THR A 339 16.91 -24.97 -10.89
C THR A 339 16.88 -24.10 -12.14
N LYS A 340 17.23 -22.82 -11.98
CA LYS A 340 17.36 -21.89 -13.10
C LYS A 340 18.55 -22.30 -13.98
N LYS A 341 18.35 -22.38 -15.31
CA LYS A 341 19.46 -22.51 -16.27
C LYS A 341 20.27 -21.21 -16.35
N GLU A 342 21.56 -21.32 -16.66
CA GLU A 342 22.41 -20.16 -16.90
C GLU A 342 21.85 -19.31 -18.05
N ASP A 343 21.90 -17.98 -17.91
CA ASP A 343 21.28 -17.06 -18.87
C ASP A 343 21.96 -17.07 -20.25
N ASN A 344 23.17 -17.64 -20.39
CA ASN A 344 23.88 -17.82 -21.65
C ASN A 344 23.58 -19.17 -22.34
N SER A 345 22.93 -20.12 -21.65
CA SER A 345 22.71 -21.49 -22.13
C SER A 345 21.75 -21.59 -23.33
N CYS A 346 21.08 -20.49 -23.67
CA CYS A 346 20.17 -20.39 -24.82
C CYS A 346 20.62 -19.37 -25.87
N SER A 347 21.81 -18.77 -25.72
CA SER A 347 22.34 -17.74 -26.63
C SER A 347 22.49 -18.22 -28.08
N GLU A 348 22.79 -19.50 -28.30
CA GLU A 348 22.95 -20.09 -29.63
C GLU A 348 21.62 -20.43 -30.32
N LYS A 349 20.49 -20.32 -29.62
CA LYS A 349 19.15 -20.73 -30.09
C LYS A 349 18.12 -19.59 -30.04
N ILE A 350 18.53 -18.33 -30.18
CA ILE A 350 17.59 -17.23 -30.39
C ILE A 350 17.04 -17.35 -31.82
N ARG A 351 15.99 -18.15 -31.99
CA ARG A 351 15.26 -18.19 -33.26
C ARG A 351 14.82 -16.76 -33.60
N LYS A 352 15.16 -16.27 -34.79
CA LYS A 352 14.52 -15.08 -35.36
C LYS A 352 13.04 -15.43 -35.63
N LYS A 353 12.20 -15.33 -34.60
CA LYS A 353 10.74 -15.32 -34.76
C LYS A 353 10.37 -14.01 -35.47
N VAL A 354 9.78 -14.14 -36.66
CA VAL A 354 9.22 -13.03 -37.42
C VAL A 354 7.79 -12.87 -36.95
N TYR A 355 7.46 -11.69 -36.43
CA TYR A 355 6.13 -11.38 -35.97
C TYR A 355 5.37 -10.71 -37.11
N ASN A 356 4.29 -11.31 -37.56
CA ASN A 356 3.45 -10.73 -38.60
C ASN A 356 2.68 -9.52 -38.04
N ASP A 357 2.76 -8.38 -38.71
CA ASP A 357 2.04 -7.17 -38.34
C ASP A 357 0.52 -7.36 -38.38
N SER A 358 -0.02 -8.25 -39.24
CA SER A 358 -1.46 -8.52 -39.31
C SER A 358 -2.01 -9.07 -37.99
N ASN A 359 -1.22 -9.90 -37.30
CA ASN A 359 -1.60 -10.52 -36.03
C ASN A 359 -1.13 -9.72 -34.81
N THR A 360 -0.45 -8.59 -35.04
CA THR A 360 0.06 -7.72 -33.97
C THR A 360 -0.90 -6.57 -33.73
N THR A 361 -1.06 -6.13 -32.48
CA THR A 361 -1.86 -4.95 -32.12
C THR A 361 -1.10 -4.10 -31.12
N THR A 362 -0.99 -2.81 -31.39
CA THR A 362 -0.40 -1.86 -30.44
C THR A 362 -1.50 -1.27 -29.55
N ILE A 363 -1.38 -1.47 -28.25
CA ILE A 363 -2.35 -1.08 -27.22
C ILE A 363 -1.67 -0.06 -26.27
N PRO A 364 -1.92 1.25 -26.43
CA PRO A 364 -1.34 2.27 -25.57
C PRO A 364 -2.15 2.41 -24.27
N VAL A 365 -1.67 1.84 -23.17
CA VAL A 365 -2.35 1.87 -21.86
C VAL A 365 -1.90 3.07 -21.03
N LEU A 366 -2.84 3.81 -20.44
CA LEU A 366 -2.54 4.96 -19.59
C LEU A 366 -1.73 4.57 -18.36
N THR A 367 -0.55 5.17 -18.17
CA THR A 367 0.34 4.88 -17.04
C THR A 367 -0.01 5.75 -15.82
N PRO A 368 -0.45 5.18 -14.68
CA PRO A 368 -0.73 5.95 -13.48
C PRO A 368 0.56 6.41 -12.76
N GLU A 369 0.47 7.48 -11.98
CA GLU A 369 1.53 7.92 -11.08
C GLU A 369 1.71 6.91 -9.93
N LYS A 370 2.93 6.37 -9.79
CA LYS A 370 3.31 5.44 -8.71
C LYS A 370 3.17 6.08 -7.32
N GLY A 371 2.84 5.28 -6.30
CA GLY A 371 2.76 5.76 -4.91
C GLY A 371 1.51 6.58 -4.57
N ARG A 372 0.52 6.64 -5.48
CA ARG A 372 -0.70 7.44 -5.29
C ARG A 372 -1.91 6.51 -5.14
N SER A 373 -2.67 6.69 -4.07
CA SER A 373 -3.86 5.88 -3.78
C SER A 373 -5.15 6.48 -4.36
N LYS A 374 -5.28 7.81 -4.36
CA LYS A 374 -6.44 8.53 -4.91
C LYS A 374 -6.36 8.70 -6.42
N ILE A 375 -7.49 8.57 -7.10
CA ILE A 375 -7.55 8.60 -8.58
C ILE A 375 -7.05 9.92 -9.19
N LEU A 376 -7.42 11.07 -8.62
CA LEU A 376 -6.95 12.38 -9.09
C LEU A 376 -5.46 12.62 -8.87
N GLU A 377 -4.86 11.93 -7.90
CA GLU A 377 -3.40 11.97 -7.69
C GLU A 377 -2.69 11.00 -8.65
N LYS A 378 -3.23 9.79 -8.83
CA LYS A 378 -2.75 8.82 -9.83
C LYS A 378 -2.75 9.40 -11.24
N LEU A 379 -3.75 10.21 -11.57
CA LEU A 379 -3.96 10.77 -12.91
C LEU A 379 -3.61 12.26 -12.98
N LYS A 380 -2.88 12.79 -12.00
CA LYS A 380 -2.61 14.23 -11.90
C LYS A 380 -1.95 14.79 -13.16
N THR A 381 -0.95 14.11 -13.70
CA THR A 381 -0.29 14.48 -14.96
C THR A 381 -1.25 14.38 -16.16
N PHE A 382 -2.07 13.32 -16.21
CA PHE A 382 -3.05 13.09 -17.28
C PHE A 382 -4.16 14.14 -17.30
N CYS A 383 -4.64 14.56 -16.13
CA CYS A 383 -5.69 15.57 -16.00
C CYS A 383 -5.24 17.00 -16.39
N LYS A 384 -3.94 17.26 -16.60
CA LYS A 384 -3.43 18.59 -16.93
C LYS A 384 -3.48 18.85 -18.44
N ASP A 385 -3.99 20.00 -18.83
CA ASP A 385 -4.01 20.43 -20.22
C ASP A 385 -2.58 20.68 -20.75
N GLY A 386 -2.37 20.37 -22.03
CA GLY A 386 -1.11 20.64 -22.74
C GLY A 386 0.07 19.72 -22.37
N GLN A 387 -0.13 18.71 -21.52
CA GLN A 387 0.93 17.74 -21.20
C GLN A 387 0.88 16.51 -22.09
N LYS A 388 2.06 15.97 -22.43
CA LYS A 388 2.19 14.70 -23.15
C LYS A 388 1.69 13.56 -22.27
N ILE A 389 0.65 12.87 -22.74
CA ILE A 389 0.09 11.70 -22.05
C ILE A 389 1.14 10.59 -22.01
N LYS A 390 1.45 10.12 -20.80
CA LYS A 390 2.32 8.96 -20.60
C LYS A 390 1.50 7.68 -20.77
N ASN A 391 1.94 6.82 -21.66
CA ASN A 391 1.34 5.52 -21.90
C ASN A 391 2.43 4.45 -21.88
N ASP A 392 2.06 3.29 -21.36
CA ASP A 392 2.76 2.05 -21.53
C ASP A 392 2.30 1.47 -22.86
N ILE A 393 3.23 1.34 -23.81
CA ILE A 393 2.93 0.89 -25.17
C ILE A 393 3.09 -0.63 -25.22
N TRP A 394 1.97 -1.34 -25.16
CA TRP A 394 1.96 -2.79 -25.30
C TRP A 394 1.81 -3.20 -26.75
N LYS A 395 2.54 -4.22 -27.19
CA LYS A 395 2.34 -4.90 -28.47
C LYS A 395 1.93 -6.34 -28.20
N CYS A 396 0.67 -6.64 -28.45
CA CYS A 396 0.14 -8.00 -28.34
C CYS A 396 0.21 -8.69 -29.69
N HIS A 397 0.58 -9.97 -29.70
CA HIS A 397 0.73 -10.76 -30.92
C HIS A 397 0.11 -12.14 -30.71
N TYR A 398 -0.76 -12.52 -31.64
CA TYR A 398 -1.29 -13.87 -31.76
C TYR A 398 -0.46 -14.65 -32.79
N ASP A 399 0.25 -15.67 -32.33
CA ASP A 399 1.00 -16.60 -33.16
C ASP A 399 0.15 -17.85 -33.39
N ASP A 400 -0.21 -18.06 -34.66
CA ASP A 400 -0.90 -19.25 -35.16
C ASP A 400 0.17 -20.15 -35.77
N ASN A 401 0.52 -21.22 -35.08
CA ASN A 401 1.59 -22.12 -35.51
C ASN A 401 1.14 -23.11 -36.59
N GLY A 402 -0.13 -23.07 -37.01
CA GLY A 402 -0.64 -23.82 -38.16
C GLY A 402 -0.62 -25.35 -37.97
N THR A 403 -0.59 -25.83 -36.72
CA THR A 403 -0.69 -27.24 -36.36
C THR A 403 -2.13 -27.56 -35.89
N ASP A 404 -2.58 -28.80 -36.08
CA ASP A 404 -3.90 -29.26 -35.58
C ASP A 404 -3.95 -29.31 -34.03
N ASP A 405 -2.83 -29.08 -33.35
CA ASP A 405 -2.70 -29.08 -31.90
C ASP A 405 -2.71 -27.63 -31.37
N GLN A 406 -3.86 -27.19 -30.87
CA GLN A 406 -4.13 -25.83 -30.36
C GLN A 406 -3.21 -25.42 -29.18
N THR A 407 -2.35 -26.31 -28.67
CA THR A 407 -1.42 -26.04 -27.57
C THR A 407 -0.17 -25.26 -27.98
N ASP A 408 0.11 -25.14 -29.28
CA ASP A 408 1.28 -24.39 -29.78
C ASP A 408 0.97 -22.91 -30.09
N ASP A 409 -0.30 -22.50 -30.10
CA ASP A 409 -0.68 -21.11 -30.34
C ASP A 409 -0.33 -20.22 -29.14
N SER A 410 0.30 -19.08 -29.43
CA SER A 410 0.83 -18.17 -28.42
C SER A 410 0.14 -16.82 -28.56
N ASN A 411 -0.47 -16.35 -27.47
CA ASN A 411 -1.09 -15.03 -27.42
C ASN A 411 -0.49 -14.24 -26.28
N ASP A 412 0.46 -13.38 -26.63
CA ASP A 412 1.37 -12.72 -25.69
C ASP A 412 1.48 -11.23 -25.99
N CYS A 413 1.78 -10.44 -24.96
CA CYS A 413 1.96 -9.00 -25.02
C CYS A 413 3.32 -8.61 -24.46
N VAL A 414 4.08 -7.81 -25.22
CA VAL A 414 5.32 -7.18 -24.76
C VAL A 414 5.13 -5.70 -24.51
N LEU A 415 5.72 -5.16 -23.45
CA LEU A 415 5.86 -3.73 -23.25
C LEU A 415 7.03 -3.23 -24.11
N GLY A 416 6.74 -2.59 -25.24
CA GLY A 416 7.76 -2.15 -26.21
C GLY A 416 7.65 -2.88 -27.55
N ASP A 417 8.74 -3.50 -28.00
CA ASP A 417 8.87 -4.08 -29.34
C ASP A 417 9.33 -5.55 -29.31
N TRP A 418 8.78 -6.36 -30.23
CA TRP A 418 9.08 -7.78 -30.36
C TRP A 418 10.43 -8.09 -31.05
N GLY A 419 10.99 -7.14 -31.79
CA GLY A 419 12.17 -7.31 -32.63
C GLY A 419 13.47 -7.52 -31.85
N ASN A 420 13.64 -6.85 -30.72
CA ASN A 420 14.89 -6.82 -29.95
C ASN A 420 14.67 -7.20 -28.47
N LEU A 421 14.06 -8.36 -28.23
CA LEU A 421 13.79 -8.81 -26.87
C LEU A 421 15.06 -8.98 -26.03
N THR A 422 15.11 -8.35 -24.87
CA THR A 422 16.12 -8.52 -23.84
C THR A 422 15.54 -9.18 -22.58
N LYS A 423 16.42 -9.51 -21.63
CA LYS A 423 16.02 -10.13 -20.36
C LYS A 423 15.14 -9.22 -19.49
N GLU A 424 15.33 -7.92 -19.64
CA GLU A 424 14.66 -6.85 -18.90
C GLU A 424 13.25 -6.55 -19.44
N ASP A 425 12.92 -6.99 -20.65
CA ASP A 425 11.62 -6.73 -21.24
C ASP A 425 10.50 -7.36 -20.43
N LYS A 426 9.32 -6.74 -20.49
CA LYS A 426 8.12 -7.24 -19.79
C LYS A 426 7.22 -7.91 -20.80
N ILE A 427 6.99 -9.20 -20.60
CA ILE A 427 6.16 -10.03 -21.47
C ILE A 427 5.15 -10.75 -20.59
N MET A 428 3.89 -10.76 -21.01
CA MET A 428 2.83 -11.51 -20.34
C MET A 428 1.84 -12.06 -21.34
N SER A 429 1.12 -13.11 -20.95
CA SER A 429 0.05 -13.63 -21.79
C SER A 429 -1.04 -12.56 -22.00
N TYR A 430 -1.69 -12.56 -23.17
CA TYR A 430 -2.80 -11.65 -23.43
C TYR A 430 -3.94 -11.82 -22.41
N ASN A 431 -4.20 -13.06 -21.96
CA ASN A 431 -5.20 -13.31 -20.91
C ASN A 431 -4.83 -12.60 -19.59
N ALA A 432 -3.55 -12.67 -19.16
CA ALA A 432 -3.09 -11.94 -17.98
C ALA A 432 -3.17 -10.42 -18.18
N PHE A 433 -2.82 -9.93 -19.37
CA PHE A 433 -2.96 -8.52 -19.74
C PHE A 433 -4.41 -8.05 -19.71
N PHE A 434 -5.34 -8.81 -20.30
CA PHE A 434 -6.77 -8.53 -20.38
C PHE A 434 -7.36 -8.40 -18.98
N TRP A 435 -7.20 -9.41 -18.13
CA TRP A 435 -7.76 -9.39 -16.77
C TRP A 435 -7.11 -8.33 -15.89
N LYS A 436 -5.83 -8.05 -16.09
CA LYS A 436 -5.16 -6.92 -15.45
C LYS A 436 -5.77 -5.58 -15.84
N TRP A 437 -6.04 -5.38 -17.12
CA TRP A 437 -6.68 -4.16 -17.58
C TRP A 437 -8.10 -4.03 -17.05
N VAL A 438 -8.92 -5.09 -17.11
CA VAL A 438 -10.30 -5.12 -16.60
C VAL A 438 -10.32 -4.80 -15.11
N HIS A 439 -9.52 -5.51 -14.31
CA HIS A 439 -9.43 -5.26 -12.88
C HIS A 439 -9.00 -3.81 -12.58
N ASP A 440 -7.90 -3.34 -13.16
CA ASP A 440 -7.41 -1.98 -12.90
C ASP A 440 -8.43 -0.91 -13.33
N MET A 441 -9.18 -1.13 -14.42
CA MET A 441 -10.26 -0.26 -14.88
C MET A 441 -11.42 -0.22 -13.88
N LEU A 442 -11.93 -1.36 -13.42
CA LEU A 442 -13.03 -1.44 -12.45
C LEU A 442 -12.68 -0.77 -11.12
N ILE A 443 -11.47 -1.00 -10.62
CA ILE A 443 -10.96 -0.35 -9.40
C ILE A 443 -10.91 1.17 -9.57
N ASP A 444 -10.42 1.64 -10.72
CA ASP A 444 -10.35 3.08 -10.97
C ASP A 444 -11.74 3.70 -11.17
N SER A 445 -12.70 2.98 -11.75
CA SER A 445 -14.12 3.37 -11.84
C SER A 445 -14.76 3.55 -10.46
N ILE A 446 -14.53 2.63 -9.52
CA ILE A 446 -15.00 2.78 -8.13
C ILE A 446 -14.42 4.04 -7.49
N LYS A 447 -13.10 4.25 -7.63
CA LYS A 447 -12.44 5.44 -7.08
C LYS A 447 -12.96 6.73 -7.71
N TRP A 448 -13.27 6.71 -9.00
CA TRP A 448 -13.89 7.84 -9.68
C TRP A 448 -15.29 8.11 -9.15
N ARG A 449 -16.09 7.07 -8.93
CA ARG A 449 -17.42 7.21 -8.34
C ARG A 449 -17.36 7.82 -6.94
N ASP A 450 -16.40 7.40 -6.11
CA ASP A 450 -16.18 7.99 -4.78
C ASP A 450 -15.80 9.48 -4.85
N GLU A 451 -14.92 9.84 -5.80
CA GLU A 451 -14.54 11.24 -6.01
C GLU A 451 -15.70 12.11 -6.52
N HIS A 452 -16.56 11.59 -7.40
CA HIS A 452 -17.73 12.32 -7.92
C HIS A 452 -18.93 12.28 -6.99
N GLY A 453 -19.09 11.27 -6.14
CA GLY A 453 -20.16 11.21 -5.15
C GLY A 453 -20.17 12.46 -4.26
N ARG A 454 -19.00 13.06 -4.00
CA ARG A 454 -18.88 14.35 -3.30
C ARG A 454 -19.47 15.55 -4.06
N CYS A 455 -19.55 15.46 -5.38
CA CYS A 455 -20.12 16.48 -6.26
C CYS A 455 -21.60 16.23 -6.56
N ILE A 456 -22.01 14.96 -6.69
CA ILE A 456 -23.36 14.57 -7.14
C ILE A 456 -24.34 14.44 -5.97
N ASN A 457 -23.90 13.91 -4.81
CA ASN A 457 -24.83 13.54 -3.73
C ASN A 457 -25.16 14.69 -2.75
N ASN A 458 -24.65 15.91 -2.99
CA ASN A 458 -24.86 17.03 -2.08
C ASN A 458 -26.18 17.78 -2.39
N LYS A 459 -27.32 17.13 -2.11
CA LYS A 459 -28.69 17.63 -2.39
C LYS A 459 -29.04 19.00 -1.78
N LYS A 460 -28.19 19.58 -0.93
CA LYS A 460 -28.45 20.83 -0.18
C LYS A 460 -27.70 22.07 -0.66
N GLU A 461 -26.76 21.97 -1.60
CA GLU A 461 -26.01 23.15 -2.07
C GLU A 461 -26.58 23.73 -3.37
N THR A 462 -27.18 24.92 -3.29
CA THR A 462 -27.58 25.76 -4.44
C THR A 462 -26.40 26.49 -5.09
N LYS A 463 -25.15 26.18 -4.72
CA LYS A 463 -23.94 26.88 -5.19
C LYS A 463 -23.10 25.98 -6.09
N CYS A 464 -22.77 26.48 -7.28
CA CYS A 464 -21.87 25.82 -8.22
C CYS A 464 -20.48 25.61 -7.61
N ILE A 465 -20.01 24.35 -7.57
CA ILE A 465 -18.69 24.00 -7.07
C ILE A 465 -17.72 23.93 -8.26
N GLY A 466 -16.98 25.02 -8.51
CA GLY A 466 -16.05 25.08 -9.66
C GLY A 466 -14.98 23.98 -9.68
N SER A 467 -14.61 23.42 -8.52
CA SER A 467 -13.68 22.28 -8.45
C SER A 467 -14.31 20.98 -8.98
N CYS A 468 -15.63 20.81 -8.92
CA CYS A 468 -16.32 19.65 -9.48
C CYS A 468 -16.27 19.64 -11.01
N LYS A 469 -16.42 20.80 -11.67
CA LYS A 469 -16.28 20.91 -13.14
C LYS A 469 -14.95 20.31 -13.63
N LYS A 470 -13.83 20.73 -13.02
CA LYS A 470 -12.49 20.23 -13.41
C LYS A 470 -12.32 18.72 -13.18
N LYS A 471 -12.94 18.19 -12.12
CA LYS A 471 -12.92 16.74 -11.83
C LYS A 471 -13.71 15.97 -12.89
N CYS A 472 -14.92 16.44 -13.23
CA CYS A 472 -15.75 15.84 -14.27
C CYS A 472 -15.08 15.90 -15.65
N GLU A 473 -14.42 17.01 -15.98
CA GLU A 473 -13.66 17.14 -17.24
C GLU A 473 -12.51 16.13 -17.31
N CYS A 474 -11.77 15.92 -16.20
CA CYS A 474 -10.74 14.88 -16.20
C CYS A 474 -11.33 13.47 -16.29
N PHE A 475 -12.47 13.22 -15.64
CA PHE A 475 -13.14 11.92 -15.74
C PHE A 475 -13.60 11.63 -17.16
N LEU A 476 -14.21 12.59 -17.85
CA LEU A 476 -14.60 12.44 -19.25
C LEU A 476 -13.40 12.07 -20.12
N LYS A 477 -12.27 12.80 -19.98
CA LYS A 477 -11.02 12.46 -20.68
C LYS A 477 -10.55 11.03 -20.36
N TRP A 478 -10.66 10.61 -19.10
CA TRP A 478 -10.27 9.27 -18.68
C TRP A 478 -11.18 8.21 -19.32
N VAL A 479 -12.50 8.43 -19.39
CA VAL A 479 -13.45 7.55 -20.07
C VAL A 479 -13.12 7.43 -21.56
N GLU A 480 -12.93 8.54 -22.26
CA GLU A 480 -12.53 8.56 -23.68
C GLU A 480 -11.22 7.77 -23.92
N LYS A 481 -10.26 7.93 -23.01
CA LYS A 481 -9.01 7.18 -23.05
C LYS A 481 -9.23 5.68 -22.85
N LYS A 482 -10.09 5.28 -21.90
CA LYS A 482 -10.42 3.87 -21.66
C LYS A 482 -11.21 3.24 -22.79
N GLN A 483 -12.11 3.99 -23.44
CA GLN A 483 -12.79 3.57 -24.67
C GLN A 483 -11.79 3.29 -25.80
N THR A 484 -10.79 4.16 -25.95
CA THR A 484 -9.72 3.97 -26.95
C THR A 484 -8.87 2.73 -26.65
N GLU A 485 -8.48 2.53 -25.39
CA GLU A 485 -7.76 1.33 -24.95
C GLU A 485 -8.59 0.06 -25.18
N TRP A 486 -9.86 0.06 -24.78
CA TRP A 486 -10.78 -1.06 -24.94
C TRP A 486 -10.99 -1.43 -26.41
N GLY A 487 -11.13 -0.43 -27.29
CA GLY A 487 -11.21 -0.67 -28.73
C GLY A 487 -10.03 -1.45 -29.27
N LYS A 488 -8.80 -1.14 -28.80
CA LYS A 488 -7.58 -1.88 -29.18
C LYS A 488 -7.48 -3.26 -28.55
N ILE A 489 -8.02 -3.43 -27.34
CA ILE A 489 -8.11 -4.74 -26.68
C ILE A 489 -9.04 -5.66 -27.47
N LYS A 490 -10.22 -5.17 -27.86
CA LYS A 490 -11.17 -5.90 -28.71
C LYS A 490 -10.58 -6.23 -30.09
N GLU A 491 -9.94 -5.25 -30.72
CA GLU A 491 -9.24 -5.47 -32.00
C GLU A 491 -8.24 -6.61 -31.90
N HIS A 492 -7.53 -6.76 -30.77
CA HIS A 492 -6.62 -7.88 -30.57
C HIS A 492 -7.35 -9.19 -30.23
N PHE A 493 -8.43 -9.11 -29.45
CA PHE A 493 -9.26 -10.27 -29.09
C PHE A 493 -9.77 -10.98 -30.34
N ASP A 494 -10.21 -10.22 -31.35
CA ASP A 494 -10.74 -10.74 -32.62
C ASP A 494 -9.66 -11.37 -33.53
N LYS A 495 -8.37 -11.30 -33.16
CA LYS A 495 -7.27 -11.94 -33.89
C LYS A 495 -7.01 -13.38 -33.43
N GLN A 496 -7.69 -13.83 -32.37
CA GLN A 496 -7.53 -15.15 -31.76
C GLN A 496 -8.21 -16.24 -32.58
N LYS A 497 -7.44 -16.96 -33.39
CA LYS A 497 -8.01 -17.94 -34.34
C LYS A 497 -8.49 -19.24 -33.68
N ASP A 498 -8.14 -19.45 -32.42
CA ASP A 498 -8.69 -20.51 -31.55
C ASP A 498 -10.16 -20.25 -31.17
N ILE A 499 -10.69 -19.05 -31.45
CA ILE A 499 -12.10 -18.72 -31.28
C ILE A 499 -12.77 -18.68 -32.67
N PRO A 500 -13.88 -19.41 -32.89
CA PRO A 500 -14.63 -19.32 -34.14
C PRO A 500 -15.07 -17.88 -34.43
N TYR A 501 -14.97 -17.43 -35.69
CA TYR A 501 -15.26 -16.05 -36.07
C TYR A 501 -16.66 -15.57 -35.64
N GLU A 502 -17.65 -16.45 -35.73
CA GLU A 502 -19.04 -16.17 -35.35
C GLU A 502 -19.23 -16.03 -33.83
N CYS A 503 -18.23 -16.46 -33.05
CA CYS A 503 -18.30 -16.50 -31.59
C CYS A 503 -17.54 -15.36 -30.90
N TYR A 504 -16.73 -14.54 -31.60
CA TYR A 504 -15.92 -13.50 -30.95
C TYR A 504 -16.74 -12.58 -30.03
N PHE A 505 -17.85 -12.04 -30.54
CA PHE A 505 -18.73 -11.16 -29.78
C PHE A 505 -19.37 -11.89 -28.60
N THR A 506 -19.97 -13.07 -28.84
CA THR A 506 -20.65 -13.85 -27.80
C THR A 506 -19.70 -14.36 -26.72
N THR A 507 -18.46 -14.69 -27.09
CA THR A 507 -17.42 -15.12 -26.15
C THR A 507 -16.96 -13.95 -25.30
N LEU A 508 -16.69 -12.78 -25.90
CA LEU A 508 -16.30 -11.60 -25.16
C LEU A 508 -17.41 -11.12 -24.22
N GLU A 509 -18.66 -11.11 -24.69
CA GLU A 509 -19.83 -10.77 -23.89
C GLU A 509 -20.00 -11.78 -22.73
N GLY A 510 -19.89 -13.07 -23.02
CA GLY A 510 -20.00 -14.13 -22.02
C GLY A 510 -18.93 -14.04 -20.92
N VAL A 511 -17.69 -13.69 -21.23
CA VAL A 511 -16.64 -13.52 -20.19
C VAL A 511 -16.83 -12.26 -19.34
N LEU A 512 -17.61 -11.29 -19.81
CA LEU A 512 -17.94 -10.07 -19.10
C LEU A 512 -19.32 -10.12 -18.40
N GLU A 513 -20.11 -11.16 -18.67
CA GLU A 513 -21.36 -11.42 -17.96
C GLU A 513 -21.11 -11.49 -16.45
N LYS A 514 -21.92 -10.80 -15.65
CA LYS A 514 -21.68 -10.61 -14.20
C LYS A 514 -21.21 -11.86 -13.46
N GLY A 515 -21.87 -13.00 -13.66
CA GLY A 515 -21.52 -14.25 -12.99
C GLY A 515 -20.11 -14.72 -13.35
N VAL A 516 -19.80 -14.72 -14.65
CA VAL A 516 -18.48 -15.11 -15.17
C VAL A 516 -17.43 -14.08 -14.80
N LEU A 517 -17.71 -12.78 -14.96
CA LEU A 517 -16.83 -11.68 -14.59
C LEU A 517 -16.43 -11.74 -13.11
N LEU A 518 -17.39 -11.92 -12.20
CA LEU A 518 -17.10 -12.01 -10.77
C LEU A 518 -16.29 -13.25 -10.44
N THR A 519 -16.62 -14.41 -11.03
CA THR A 519 -15.84 -15.63 -10.85
C THR A 519 -14.42 -15.45 -11.40
N SER A 520 -14.25 -14.93 -12.62
CA SER A 520 -12.95 -14.69 -13.23
C SER A 520 -12.14 -13.64 -12.47
N LEU A 521 -12.79 -12.60 -11.93
CA LEU A 521 -12.13 -11.65 -11.02
C LEU A 521 -11.78 -12.29 -9.68
N GLN A 522 -12.55 -13.23 -9.15
CA GLN A 522 -12.19 -13.95 -7.92
C GLN A 522 -11.09 -14.99 -8.17
N GLU A 523 -11.07 -15.63 -9.34
CA GLU A 523 -10.06 -16.61 -9.72
C GLU A 523 -8.73 -15.94 -10.06
N ALA A 524 -8.79 -14.86 -10.84
CA ALA A 524 -7.66 -13.98 -11.03
C ALA A 524 -7.33 -13.35 -9.68
N TYR A 525 -8.16 -12.45 -9.18
CA TYR A 525 -7.85 -11.50 -8.10
C TYR A 525 -8.16 -11.95 -6.66
N GLY A 526 -8.65 -13.16 -6.41
CA GLY A 526 -8.99 -13.64 -5.06
C GLY A 526 -10.18 -12.91 -4.40
N ASN A 527 -10.47 -13.21 -3.13
CA ASN A 527 -11.57 -12.59 -2.38
C ASN A 527 -11.20 -11.26 -1.73
N ALA A 528 -10.79 -10.28 -2.54
CA ALA A 528 -10.47 -8.95 -2.02
C ALA A 528 -11.71 -8.12 -1.68
N ASN A 529 -11.57 -7.21 -0.71
CA ASN A 529 -12.64 -6.29 -0.32
C ASN A 529 -13.18 -5.50 -1.53
N GLU A 530 -12.30 -5.17 -2.48
CA GLU A 530 -12.66 -4.48 -3.70
C GLU A 530 -13.61 -5.30 -4.59
N ILE A 531 -13.40 -6.61 -4.70
CA ILE A 531 -14.26 -7.50 -5.52
C ILE A 531 -15.60 -7.72 -4.83
N LYS A 532 -15.61 -7.84 -3.50
CA LYS A 532 -16.85 -7.84 -2.73
C LYS A 532 -17.64 -6.56 -2.98
N HIS A 533 -16.96 -5.41 -3.01
CA HIS A 533 -17.61 -4.15 -3.32
C HIS A 533 -18.13 -4.09 -4.75
N ILE A 534 -17.38 -4.58 -5.75
CA ILE A 534 -17.86 -4.71 -7.15
C ILE A 534 -19.14 -5.54 -7.18
N LYS A 535 -19.16 -6.69 -6.51
CA LYS A 535 -20.33 -7.56 -6.42
C LYS A 535 -21.54 -6.85 -5.84
N GLU A 536 -21.39 -6.16 -4.70
CA GLU A 536 -22.47 -5.40 -4.06
C GLU A 536 -23.07 -4.33 -5.00
N LEU A 537 -22.25 -3.73 -5.86
CA LEU A 537 -22.71 -2.72 -6.81
C LEU A 537 -23.50 -3.32 -7.97
N LEU A 538 -23.00 -4.42 -8.53
CA LEU A 538 -23.68 -5.14 -9.60
C LEU A 538 -25.01 -5.75 -9.12
N GLU A 539 -25.09 -6.18 -7.86
CA GLU A 539 -26.36 -6.63 -7.24
C GLU A 539 -27.34 -5.47 -7.06
N LYS A 540 -26.84 -4.28 -6.71
CA LYS A 540 -27.69 -3.10 -6.56
C LYS A 540 -28.27 -2.62 -7.90
N GLU A 541 -27.48 -2.62 -8.97
CA GLU A 541 -27.96 -2.19 -10.29
C GLU A 541 -29.04 -3.13 -10.85
N GLU A 542 -28.92 -4.44 -10.64
CA GLU A 542 -29.98 -5.40 -10.99
C GLU A 542 -31.27 -5.15 -10.21
N ALA A 543 -31.15 -4.86 -8.91
CA ALA A 543 -32.32 -4.57 -8.06
C ALA A 543 -33.04 -3.28 -8.48
N ASP A 544 -32.32 -2.31 -9.04
CA ASP A 544 -32.85 -1.04 -9.54
C ASP A 544 -33.43 -1.15 -10.98
N GLY A 545 -33.48 -2.36 -11.56
CA GLY A 545 -34.07 -2.62 -12.88
C GLY A 545 -33.16 -2.29 -14.07
N GLY A 546 -31.86 -2.16 -13.83
CA GLY A 546 -30.86 -2.04 -14.89
C GLY A 546 -30.56 -3.40 -15.52
N ASP A 547 -30.50 -3.44 -16.86
CA ASP A 547 -30.02 -4.62 -17.58
C ASP A 547 -28.52 -4.78 -17.26
N GLY A 548 -28.18 -5.81 -16.46
CA GLY A 548 -26.81 -6.01 -15.96
C GLY A 548 -25.76 -6.22 -17.05
N ALA A 549 -26.17 -6.48 -18.28
CA ALA A 549 -25.33 -6.56 -19.48
C ALA A 549 -25.00 -5.17 -20.07
N ALA A 550 -25.84 -4.15 -19.86
CA ALA A 550 -25.65 -2.80 -20.42
C ALA A 550 -24.67 -1.92 -19.62
N ALA A 551 -24.07 -2.45 -18.55
CA ALA A 551 -23.17 -1.71 -17.65
C ALA A 551 -21.68 -1.75 -18.06
N PHE A 552 -21.31 -2.44 -19.16
CA PHE A 552 -19.92 -2.56 -19.62
C PHE A 552 -19.68 -2.23 -21.09
#